data_AF-A0A7W1N3Z2-F1
#
_entry.id   AF-A0A7W1N3Z2-F1
#
_cell.length_a   1.000
_cell.length_b   1.000
_cell.length_c   1.000
_cell.angle_alpha   90.00
_cell.angle_beta   90.00
_cell.angle_gamma   90.00
#
_symmetry.space_group_name_H-M   'P 1'
#
loop_
_entity.id
_entity.type
_entity.pdbx_description
1 polymer ?
#
loop_
_entity_poly.entity_id
_entity_poly.type
_entity_poly.pdbx_seq_one_letter_code
_entity_poly.pdbx_strand_id
1 'polypeptide(L)'
;MTAATGTDQRYATAMGELWTGLEGTLSRLDLAAADPSALDEPSSAPALRRLQYALHLAGERAYGIEPPPGGLAAHAELADALEQARDLTAEVAAAAATFGADGITPLMHEWRGVLFRVRLARHQLGLAESADPETFDDDREPIARFLIAFLLALCGAVAFVGGATIGLWPLWAAGMLAVSGSFLAYRP
;
A
#
# COMPACT_ATOMS: atom_id res chain seq x y z
N MET A 1 -23.23 12.63 -19.70
CA MET A 1 -21.87 12.24 -19.26
C MET A 1 -21.06 13.37 -18.60
N THR A 2 -21.64 14.55 -18.32
CA THR A 2 -20.93 15.70 -17.74
C THR A 2 -21.02 15.83 -16.21
N ALA A 3 -21.96 15.15 -15.56
CA ALA A 3 -22.17 15.26 -14.10
C ALA A 3 -21.20 14.41 -13.27
N ALA A 4 -20.75 13.27 -13.81
CA ALA A 4 -19.78 12.38 -13.14
C ALA A 4 -18.42 13.07 -13.00
N THR A 5 -17.90 13.60 -14.12
CA THR A 5 -16.65 14.37 -14.18
C THR A 5 -16.64 15.60 -13.27
N GLY A 6 -17.79 16.28 -13.10
CA GLY A 6 -17.90 17.40 -12.16
C GLY A 6 -17.91 17.01 -10.68
N THR A 7 -18.20 15.74 -10.36
CA THR A 7 -18.16 15.22 -8.98
C THR A 7 -16.74 14.74 -8.66
N ASP A 8 -16.10 14.04 -9.58
CA ASP A 8 -14.71 13.58 -9.45
C ASP A 8 -13.73 14.76 -9.29
N GLN A 9 -13.88 15.82 -10.09
CA GLN A 9 -13.05 17.02 -9.98
C GLN A 9 -13.22 17.76 -8.64
N ARG A 10 -14.43 17.77 -8.08
CA ARG A 10 -14.70 18.39 -6.77
C ARG A 10 -14.08 17.57 -5.66
N TYR A 11 -14.20 16.25 -5.74
CA TYR A 11 -13.55 15.32 -4.81
C TYR A 11 -12.03 15.49 -4.84
N ALA A 12 -11.41 15.47 -6.02
CA ALA A 12 -9.96 15.64 -6.18
C ALA A 12 -9.47 16.98 -5.61
N THR A 13 -10.19 18.08 -5.87
CA THR A 13 -9.89 19.39 -5.30
C THR A 13 -9.94 19.37 -3.76
N ALA A 14 -11.02 18.83 -3.19
CA ALA A 14 -11.19 18.75 -1.74
C ALA A 14 -10.12 17.87 -1.07
N MET A 15 -9.77 16.76 -1.70
CA MET A 15 -8.68 15.89 -1.25
C MET A 15 -7.32 16.59 -1.34
N GLY A 16 -7.05 17.37 -2.38
CA GLY A 16 -5.83 18.16 -2.53
C GLY A 16 -5.66 19.21 -1.42
N GLU A 17 -6.74 19.90 -1.06
CA GLU A 17 -6.75 20.84 0.07
C GLU A 17 -6.50 20.14 1.41
N LEU A 18 -7.13 18.98 1.63
CA LEU A 18 -6.90 18.14 2.80
C LEU A 18 -5.42 17.75 2.91
N TRP A 19 -4.82 17.29 1.83
CA TRP A 19 -3.42 16.86 1.82
C TRP A 19 -2.45 18.00 2.09
N THR A 20 -2.70 19.17 1.51
CA THR A 20 -1.90 20.38 1.75
C THR A 20 -1.87 20.73 3.24
N GLY A 21 -3.01 20.59 3.94
CA GLY A 21 -3.07 20.80 5.39
C GLY A 21 -2.41 19.69 6.22
N LEU A 22 -2.45 18.45 5.75
CA LEU A 22 -2.01 17.27 6.49
C LEU A 22 -0.50 16.98 6.35
N GLU A 23 0.12 17.36 5.24
CA GLU A 23 1.53 17.05 4.94
C GLU A 23 2.51 17.57 6.00
N GLY A 24 2.30 18.81 6.46
CA GLY A 24 3.10 19.39 7.53
C GLY A 24 2.90 18.69 8.87
N THR A 25 1.69 18.18 9.14
CA THR A 25 1.39 17.42 10.36
C THR A 25 2.09 16.06 10.33
N LEU A 26 1.94 15.31 9.23
CA LEU A 26 2.58 14.00 9.06
C LEU A 26 4.11 14.09 9.11
N SER A 27 4.71 15.09 8.45
CA SER A 27 6.16 15.28 8.46
C SER A 27 6.70 15.50 9.89
N ARG A 28 5.97 16.24 10.72
CA ARG A 28 6.36 16.47 12.13
C ARG A 28 6.18 15.23 12.99
N LEU A 29 5.14 14.44 12.72
CA LEU A 29 4.92 13.15 13.38
C LEU A 29 6.00 12.14 12.98
N ASP A 30 6.43 12.12 11.72
CA ASP A 30 7.51 11.24 11.28
C ASP A 30 8.85 11.60 11.92
N LEU A 31 9.16 12.89 12.02
CA LEU A 31 10.36 13.34 12.73
C LEU A 31 10.32 12.92 14.21
N ALA A 32 9.18 13.11 14.86
CA ALA A 32 8.96 12.68 16.24
C ALA A 32 9.07 11.15 16.39
N ALA A 33 8.53 10.38 15.44
CA ALA A 33 8.61 8.92 15.45
C ALA A 33 10.01 8.40 15.10
N ALA A 34 10.82 9.16 14.37
CA ALA A 34 12.18 8.78 13.98
C ALA A 34 13.18 8.91 15.15
N ASP A 35 12.98 9.88 16.03
CA ASP A 35 13.84 10.14 17.19
C ASP A 35 13.04 10.09 18.52
N PRO A 36 12.90 8.88 19.12
CA PRO A 36 12.23 8.73 20.41
C PRO A 36 12.90 9.49 21.56
N SER A 37 14.21 9.76 21.47
CA SER A 37 14.94 10.45 22.54
C SER A 37 14.56 11.93 22.65
N ALA A 38 14.17 12.55 21.53
CA ALA A 38 13.61 13.90 21.53
C ALA A 38 12.23 13.98 22.22
N LEU A 39 11.55 12.85 22.43
CA LEU A 39 10.24 12.82 23.07
C LEU A 39 10.30 12.86 24.60
N ASP A 40 11.49 12.73 25.20
CA ASP A 40 11.72 12.94 26.64
C ASP A 40 11.62 14.40 27.07
N GLU A 41 11.68 15.34 26.12
CA GLU A 41 11.57 16.75 26.46
C GLU A 41 10.18 17.08 27.03
N PRO A 42 10.09 17.91 28.09
CA PRO A 42 8.80 18.33 28.66
C PRO A 42 7.88 19.02 27.65
N SER A 43 8.44 19.57 26.57
CA SER A 43 7.71 20.27 25.51
C SER A 43 7.07 19.32 24.48
N SER A 44 7.50 18.06 24.44
CA SER A 44 7.10 17.07 23.43
C SER A 44 5.66 16.63 23.58
N ALA A 45 5.19 16.33 24.80
CA ALA A 45 3.79 15.93 25.01
C ALA A 45 2.76 17.01 24.60
N PRO A 46 2.91 18.31 24.96
CA PRO A 46 2.08 19.37 24.40
C PRO A 46 2.17 19.51 22.88
N ALA A 47 3.36 19.30 22.28
CA ALA A 47 3.52 19.33 20.84
C ALA A 47 2.75 18.20 20.15
N LEU A 48 2.86 16.96 20.65
CA LEU A 48 2.12 15.80 20.15
C LEU A 48 0.61 15.98 20.26
N ARG A 49 0.09 16.55 21.35
CA ARG A 49 -1.35 16.86 21.48
C ARG A 49 -1.85 17.86 20.42
N ARG A 50 -1.03 18.83 20.02
CA ARG A 50 -1.38 19.73 18.91
C ARG A 50 -1.42 19.00 17.58
N LEU A 51 -0.50 18.06 17.34
CA LEU A 51 -0.49 17.23 16.14
C LEU A 51 -1.65 16.24 16.11
N GLN A 52 -1.99 15.63 17.25
CA GLN A 52 -3.20 14.81 17.44
C GLN A 52 -4.46 15.60 17.06
N TYR A 53 -4.59 16.84 17.55
CA TYR A 53 -5.73 17.69 17.20
C TYR A 53 -5.76 18.02 15.71
N ALA A 54 -4.60 18.24 15.07
CA ALA A 54 -4.52 18.43 13.63
C ALA A 54 -4.97 17.19 12.85
N LEU A 55 -4.60 15.97 13.29
CA LEU A 55 -5.10 14.72 12.73
C LEU A 55 -6.60 14.57 12.89
N HIS A 56 -7.15 14.91 14.06
CA HIS A 56 -8.59 14.90 14.29
C HIS A 56 -9.32 15.82 13.31
N LEU A 57 -8.86 17.07 13.15
CA LEU A 57 -9.45 18.00 12.18
C LEU A 57 -9.31 17.51 10.73
N ALA A 58 -8.23 16.80 10.39
CA ALA A 58 -8.10 16.18 9.08
C ALA A 58 -9.10 15.04 8.88
N GLY A 59 -9.32 14.21 9.91
CA GLY A 59 -10.34 13.15 9.91
C GLY A 59 -11.76 13.70 9.75
N GLU A 60 -12.11 14.76 10.49
CA GLU A 60 -13.43 15.43 10.35
C GLU A 60 -13.63 16.00 8.94
N ARG A 61 -12.57 16.59 8.34
CA ARG A 61 -12.62 17.06 6.97
C ARG A 61 -12.79 15.91 5.98
N ALA A 62 -12.06 14.81 6.14
CA ALA A 62 -12.21 13.62 5.30
C ALA A 62 -13.64 13.11 5.35
N TYR A 63 -14.22 12.94 6.56
CA TYR A 63 -15.60 12.50 6.74
C TYR A 63 -16.63 13.38 6.03
N GLY A 64 -16.37 14.69 5.91
CA GLY A 64 -17.23 15.63 5.19
C GLY A 64 -17.11 15.60 3.65
N ILE A 65 -16.17 14.82 3.10
CA ILE A 65 -15.95 14.70 1.66
C ILE A 65 -16.65 13.44 1.15
N GLU A 66 -17.64 13.63 0.27
CA GLU A 66 -18.31 12.50 -0.38
C GLU A 66 -17.40 11.87 -1.45
N PRO A 67 -17.04 10.58 -1.34
CA PRO A 67 -16.19 9.93 -2.34
C PRO A 67 -16.99 9.51 -3.58
N PRO A 68 -16.38 9.49 -4.78
CA PRO A 68 -17.01 8.89 -5.93
C PRO A 68 -17.17 7.37 -5.75
N PRO A 69 -18.08 6.69 -6.48
CA PRO A 69 -18.37 5.26 -6.27
C PRO A 69 -17.15 4.34 -6.29
N GLY A 70 -16.17 4.61 -7.17
CA GLY A 70 -14.93 3.84 -7.26
C GLY A 70 -13.91 4.13 -6.14
N GLY A 71 -14.08 5.23 -5.40
CA GLY A 71 -13.18 5.69 -4.34
C GLY A 71 -13.65 5.40 -2.93
N LEU A 72 -14.85 4.84 -2.74
CA LEU A 72 -15.46 4.63 -1.42
C LEU A 72 -14.55 3.84 -0.46
N ALA A 73 -13.98 2.73 -0.93
CA ALA A 73 -13.14 1.87 -0.09
C ALA A 73 -11.83 2.57 0.32
N ALA A 74 -11.11 3.16 -0.64
CA ALA A 74 -9.87 3.88 -0.36
C ALA A 74 -10.08 5.11 0.53
N HIS A 75 -11.24 5.78 0.40
CA HIS A 75 -11.61 6.89 1.28
C HIS A 75 -11.93 6.41 2.70
N ALA A 76 -12.63 5.29 2.85
CA ALA A 76 -12.87 4.68 4.16
C ALA A 76 -11.57 4.22 4.83
N GLU A 77 -10.64 3.63 4.07
CA GLU A 77 -9.30 3.26 4.56
C GLU A 77 -8.51 4.47 5.05
N LEU A 78 -8.63 5.62 4.36
CA LEU A 78 -8.04 6.86 4.84
C LEU A 78 -8.64 7.32 6.17
N ALA A 79 -9.97 7.32 6.28
CA ALA A 79 -10.65 7.74 7.51
C ALA A 79 -10.21 6.87 8.71
N ASP A 80 -10.18 5.56 8.53
CA ASP A 80 -9.70 4.60 9.54
C ASP A 80 -8.22 4.81 9.89
N ALA A 81 -7.37 5.06 8.90
CA ALA A 81 -5.95 5.33 9.13
C ALA A 81 -5.72 6.63 9.91
N LEU A 82 -6.50 7.69 9.63
CA LEU A 82 -6.42 8.97 10.33
C LEU A 82 -6.89 8.85 11.79
N GLU A 83 -7.96 8.09 12.04
CA GLU A 83 -8.43 7.80 13.39
C GLU A 83 -7.37 7.06 14.21
N GLN A 84 -6.82 5.98 13.67
CA GLN A 84 -5.78 5.21 14.37
C GLN A 84 -4.50 6.03 14.58
N ALA A 85 -4.12 6.86 13.61
CA ALA A 85 -2.98 7.77 13.79
C ALA A 85 -3.25 8.81 14.89
N ARG A 86 -4.47 9.34 14.99
CA ARG A 86 -4.88 10.26 16.06
C ARG A 86 -4.76 9.56 17.42
N ASP A 87 -5.33 8.38 17.55
CA ASP A 87 -5.44 7.68 18.83
C ASP A 87 -4.07 7.23 19.34
N LEU A 88 -3.24 6.61 18.48
CA LEU A 88 -1.88 6.26 18.86
C LEU A 88 -1.00 7.48 19.15
N THR A 89 -1.21 8.61 18.47
CA THR A 89 -0.50 9.85 18.81
C THR A 89 -0.90 10.35 20.20
N ALA A 90 -2.17 10.18 20.60
CA ALA A 90 -2.65 10.52 21.94
C ALA A 90 -2.03 9.61 23.00
N GLU A 91 -1.94 8.31 22.74
CA GLU A 91 -1.31 7.33 23.62
C GLU A 91 0.18 7.62 23.80
N VAL A 92 0.91 7.89 22.71
CA VAL A 92 2.32 8.28 22.77
C VAL A 92 2.50 9.58 23.56
N ALA A 93 1.63 10.58 23.37
CA ALA A 93 1.69 11.81 24.13
C ALA A 93 1.44 11.60 25.64
N ALA A 94 0.55 10.67 25.99
CA ALA A 94 0.27 10.30 27.38
C ALA A 94 1.43 9.52 28.01
N ALA A 95 2.00 8.56 27.27
CA ALA A 95 3.17 7.80 27.68
C ALA A 95 4.38 8.71 27.90
N ALA A 96 4.66 9.61 26.97
CA ALA A 96 5.72 10.61 27.09
C ALA A 96 5.58 11.48 28.35
N ALA A 97 4.36 11.95 28.62
CA ALA A 97 4.10 12.81 29.78
C ALA A 97 4.24 12.08 31.13
N THR A 98 4.01 10.77 31.16
CA THR A 98 3.92 9.99 32.40
C THR A 98 5.20 9.22 32.70
N PHE A 99 5.82 8.67 31.67
CA PHE A 99 6.88 7.67 31.78
C PHE A 99 8.14 8.02 30.96
N GLY A 100 8.15 9.15 30.23
CA GLY A 100 9.25 9.49 29.33
C GLY A 100 9.47 8.43 28.24
N ALA A 101 10.71 8.30 27.77
CA ALA A 101 11.11 7.45 26.66
C ALA A 101 10.85 5.96 26.91
N ASP A 102 10.96 5.52 28.17
CA ASP A 102 10.71 4.12 28.55
C ASP A 102 9.25 3.72 28.28
N GLY A 103 8.29 4.62 28.55
CA GLY A 103 6.87 4.36 28.26
C GLY A 103 6.52 4.47 26.78
N ILE A 104 7.29 5.23 26.01
CA ILE A 104 7.06 5.44 24.57
C ILE A 104 7.58 4.25 23.74
N THR A 105 8.72 3.69 24.14
CA THR A 105 9.42 2.60 23.43
C THR A 105 8.50 1.47 22.92
N PRO A 106 7.59 0.88 23.74
CA PRO A 106 6.72 -0.20 23.26
C PRO A 106 5.76 0.22 22.15
N LEU A 107 5.35 1.50 22.12
CA LEU A 107 4.37 2.04 21.16
C LEU A 107 5.00 2.44 19.81
N MET A 108 6.33 2.52 19.72
CA MET A 108 7.00 3.06 18.54
C MET A 108 6.73 2.30 17.26
N HIS A 109 6.64 0.98 17.32
CA HIS A 109 6.38 0.19 16.12
C HIS A 109 4.96 0.40 15.60
N GLU A 110 3.96 0.43 16.49
CA GLU A 110 2.55 0.63 16.15
C GLU A 110 2.34 2.04 15.62
N TRP A 111 2.90 3.03 16.30
CA TRP A 111 2.78 4.43 15.90
C TRP A 111 3.38 4.67 14.51
N ARG A 112 4.58 4.14 14.23
CA ARG A 112 5.17 4.21 12.88
C ARG A 112 4.32 3.48 11.84
N GLY A 113 3.75 2.34 12.20
CA GLY A 113 2.86 1.56 11.34
C GLY A 113 1.61 2.33 10.93
N VAL A 114 0.98 3.06 11.85
CA VAL A 114 -0.23 3.84 11.54
C VAL A 114 0.06 5.09 10.72
N LEU A 115 1.18 5.77 10.97
CA LEU A 115 1.64 6.86 10.11
C LEU A 115 1.94 6.38 8.68
N PHE A 116 2.51 5.18 8.54
CA PHE A 116 2.70 4.54 7.25
C PHE A 116 1.37 4.22 6.57
N ARG A 117 0.37 3.72 7.29
CA ARG A 117 -0.97 3.45 6.71
C ARG A 117 -1.63 4.71 6.17
N VAL A 118 -1.50 5.86 6.82
CA VAL A 118 -2.02 7.13 6.27
C VAL A 118 -1.36 7.47 4.93
N ARG A 119 -0.03 7.28 4.82
CA ARG A 119 0.69 7.47 3.54
C ARG A 119 0.26 6.46 2.47
N LEU A 120 0.05 5.21 2.85
CA LEU A 120 -0.42 4.17 1.94
C LEU A 120 -1.81 4.51 1.40
N ALA A 121 -2.73 4.93 2.26
CA ALA A 121 -4.07 5.38 1.88
C ALA A 121 -4.00 6.58 0.91
N ARG A 122 -3.13 7.56 1.17
CA ARG A 122 -2.86 8.67 0.22
C ARG A 122 -2.42 8.14 -1.14
N HIS A 123 -1.52 7.17 -1.17
CA HIS A 123 -1.00 6.60 -2.41
C HIS A 123 -2.09 5.83 -3.19
N GLN A 124 -2.89 5.00 -2.51
CA GLN A 124 -4.00 4.27 -3.10
C GLN A 124 -5.05 5.21 -3.73
N LEU A 125 -5.34 6.33 -3.06
CA LEU A 125 -6.26 7.34 -3.59
C LEU A 125 -5.72 8.01 -4.87
N GLY A 126 -4.41 8.26 -4.97
CA GLY A 126 -3.80 8.79 -6.20
C GLY A 126 -3.78 7.78 -7.35
N LEU A 127 -3.66 6.49 -7.05
CA LEU A 127 -3.78 5.42 -8.05
C LEU A 127 -5.22 5.27 -8.54
N ALA A 128 -6.22 5.34 -7.65
CA ALA A 128 -7.63 5.24 -7.99
C ALA A 128 -8.10 6.38 -8.92
N GLU A 129 -7.53 7.59 -8.79
CA GLU A 129 -7.81 8.72 -9.68
C GLU A 129 -7.19 8.54 -11.08
N SER A 130 -6.08 7.81 -11.17
CA SER A 130 -5.35 7.58 -12.44
C SER A 130 -5.89 6.38 -13.23
N ALA A 131 -6.69 5.52 -12.60
CA ALA A 131 -7.36 4.43 -13.27
C ALA A 131 -8.55 5.00 -14.06
N ASP A 132 -8.35 5.21 -15.37
CA ASP A 132 -9.48 5.22 -16.32
C ASP A 132 -10.29 3.93 -16.08
N PRO A 133 -11.62 3.91 -16.24
CA PRO A 133 -12.38 2.66 -16.15
C PRO A 133 -12.09 1.84 -17.42
N GLU A 134 -10.87 1.33 -17.52
CA GLU A 134 -10.57 0.21 -18.38
C GLU A 134 -11.48 -0.92 -17.91
N THR A 135 -12.34 -1.34 -18.83
CA THR A 135 -12.99 -2.65 -18.80
C THR A 135 -12.05 -3.64 -18.16
N PHE A 136 -12.47 -4.25 -17.04
CA PHE A 136 -11.79 -5.39 -16.43
C PHE A 136 -11.51 -6.41 -17.53
N ASP A 137 -10.33 -6.32 -18.13
CA ASP A 137 -9.80 -7.40 -18.92
C ASP A 137 -9.37 -8.46 -17.93
N ASP A 138 -9.72 -9.70 -18.24
CA ASP A 138 -9.58 -10.83 -17.33
C ASP A 138 -8.08 -11.12 -17.14
N ASP A 139 -7.44 -10.50 -16.15
CA ASP A 139 -6.05 -10.67 -15.71
C ASP A 139 -5.71 -12.12 -15.26
N ARG A 140 -6.59 -13.09 -15.53
CA ARG A 140 -6.31 -14.53 -15.43
C ARG A 140 -5.39 -15.04 -16.55
N GLU A 141 -5.24 -14.32 -17.65
CA GLU A 141 -4.35 -14.71 -18.75
C GLU A 141 -2.84 -14.78 -18.40
N PRO A 142 -2.23 -13.81 -17.67
CA PRO A 142 -0.79 -13.87 -17.38
C PRO A 142 -0.41 -15.07 -16.51
N ILE A 143 -1.16 -15.35 -15.42
CA ILE A 143 -0.82 -16.43 -14.48
C ILE A 143 -0.96 -17.81 -15.13
N ALA A 144 -2.01 -18.03 -15.92
CA ALA A 144 -2.19 -19.28 -16.64
C ALA A 144 -1.06 -19.53 -17.66
N ARG A 145 -0.62 -18.47 -18.34
CA ARG A 145 0.48 -18.55 -19.33
C ARG A 145 1.82 -18.86 -18.67
N PHE A 146 2.11 -18.26 -17.52
CA PHE A 146 3.29 -18.59 -16.72
C PHE A 146 3.27 -20.02 -16.17
N LEU A 147 2.12 -20.49 -15.68
CA LEU A 147 1.95 -21.87 -15.19
C LEU A 147 2.14 -22.90 -16.31
N ILE A 148 1.59 -22.64 -17.49
CA ILE A 148 1.76 -23.51 -18.67
C ILE A 148 3.24 -23.58 -19.07
N ALA A 149 3.92 -22.43 -19.17
CA ALA A 149 5.34 -22.38 -19.50
C ALA A 149 6.21 -23.12 -18.47
N PHE A 150 5.92 -22.94 -17.18
CA PHE A 150 6.62 -23.63 -16.09
C PHE A 150 6.40 -25.14 -16.12
N LEU A 151 5.16 -25.60 -16.31
CA LEU A 151 4.83 -27.02 -16.39
C LEU A 151 5.49 -27.69 -17.62
N LEU A 152 5.52 -27.00 -18.76
CA LEU A 152 6.22 -27.47 -19.97
C LEU A 152 7.73 -27.60 -19.73
N ALA A 153 8.35 -26.59 -19.12
CA ALA A 153 9.78 -26.63 -18.78
C ALA A 153 10.11 -27.76 -17.79
N LEU A 154 9.28 -27.93 -16.76
CA LEU A 154 9.45 -28.98 -15.76
C LEU A 154 9.28 -30.38 -16.35
N CYS A 155 8.23 -30.61 -17.16
CA CYS A 155 8.05 -31.88 -17.87
C CYS A 155 9.21 -32.18 -18.82
N GLY A 156 9.71 -31.18 -19.55
CA GLY A 156 10.87 -31.32 -20.43
C GLY A 156 12.13 -31.74 -19.67
N ALA A 157 12.41 -31.10 -18.53
CA ALA A 157 13.56 -31.44 -17.69
C ALA A 157 13.46 -32.85 -17.10
N VAL A 158 12.29 -33.25 -16.61
CA VAL A 158 12.06 -34.61 -16.06
C VAL A 158 12.18 -35.68 -17.15
N ALA A 159 11.63 -35.44 -18.34
CA ALA A 159 11.76 -36.36 -19.48
C ALA A 159 13.22 -36.48 -19.96
N PHE A 160 14.00 -35.41 -19.89
CA PHE A 160 15.43 -35.43 -20.24
C PHE A 160 16.26 -36.27 -19.25
N VAL A 161 16.07 -36.07 -17.94
CA VAL A 161 16.80 -36.84 -16.90
C VAL A 161 16.37 -38.32 -16.89
N GLY A 162 15.07 -38.59 -17.07
CA GLY A 162 14.55 -39.95 -17.20
C GLY A 162 14.98 -40.66 -18.50
N GLY A 163 15.04 -39.93 -19.62
CA GLY A 163 15.51 -40.48 -20.89
C GLY A 163 17.01 -40.83 -20.88
N ALA A 164 17.83 -39.99 -20.23
CA ALA A 164 19.27 -40.20 -20.10
C ALA A 164 19.62 -41.45 -19.27
N THR A 165 18.75 -41.85 -18.35
CA THR A 165 18.96 -43.03 -17.49
C THR A 165 18.51 -44.35 -18.14
N ILE A 166 17.64 -44.31 -19.16
CA ILE A 166 17.05 -45.52 -19.79
C ILE A 166 17.60 -45.79 -21.21
N GLY A 167 18.33 -44.86 -21.83
CA GLY A 167 19.04 -45.08 -23.11
C GLY A 167 18.14 -45.11 -24.36
N LEU A 168 16.92 -44.56 -24.29
CA LEU A 168 15.96 -44.49 -25.40
C LEU A 168 16.06 -43.15 -26.16
N TRP A 169 16.80 -43.16 -27.26
CA TRP A 169 17.06 -42.02 -28.16
C TRP A 169 15.82 -41.22 -28.66
N PRO A 170 14.65 -41.82 -28.97
CA PRO A 170 13.51 -41.05 -29.49
C PRO A 170 12.89 -40.07 -28.49
N LEU A 171 12.97 -40.39 -27.18
CA LEU A 171 12.46 -39.51 -26.12
C LEU A 171 13.29 -38.22 -26.00
N TRP A 172 14.58 -38.32 -26.31
CA TRP A 172 15.53 -37.21 -26.26
C TRP A 172 15.19 -36.11 -27.28
N ALA A 173 14.85 -36.51 -28.51
CA ALA A 173 14.45 -35.59 -29.57
C ALA A 173 13.11 -34.89 -29.28
N ALA A 174 12.16 -35.61 -28.67
CA ALA A 174 10.87 -35.03 -28.26
C ALA A 174 11.04 -34.00 -27.13
N GLY A 175 11.92 -34.29 -26.15
CA GLY A 175 12.25 -33.36 -25.07
C GLY A 175 12.92 -32.08 -25.59
N MET A 176 13.88 -32.19 -26.51
CA MET A 176 14.53 -31.01 -27.10
C MET A 176 13.58 -30.16 -27.98
N LEU A 177 12.66 -30.78 -28.72
CA LEU A 177 11.64 -30.04 -29.49
C LEU A 177 10.68 -29.27 -28.57
N ALA A 178 10.28 -29.86 -27.44
CA ALA A 178 9.44 -29.18 -26.45
C ALA A 178 10.15 -27.97 -25.81
N VAL A 179 11.42 -28.13 -25.42
CA VAL A 179 12.24 -27.04 -24.86
C VAL A 179 12.57 -25.96 -25.90
N SER A 180 12.77 -26.33 -27.17
CA SER A 180 12.98 -25.35 -28.24
C SER A 180 11.68 -24.58 -28.58
N GLY A 181 10.53 -25.25 -28.50
CA GLY A 181 9.22 -24.65 -28.72
C GLY A 181 8.85 -23.60 -27.66
N SER A 182 9.30 -23.77 -26.40
CA SER A 182 9.04 -22.77 -25.35
C SER A 182 9.74 -21.43 -25.61
N PHE A 183 10.89 -21.42 -26.30
CA PHE A 183 11.56 -20.17 -26.69
C PHE A 183 10.83 -19.42 -27.82
N LEU A 184 10.05 -20.10 -28.68
CA LEU A 184 9.21 -19.44 -29.69
C LEU A 184 7.91 -18.87 -29.11
N ALA A 185 7.37 -19.47 -28.03
CA ALA A 185 6.19 -18.96 -27.34
C ALA A 185 6.49 -17.73 -26.47
N TYR A 186 7.78 -17.52 -26.11
CA TYR A 186 8.26 -16.39 -25.31
C TYR A 186 8.90 -15.33 -26.23
N ARG A 187 8.08 -14.71 -27.10
CA ARG A 187 8.50 -13.50 -27.81
C ARG A 187 7.82 -12.30 -27.13
N PRO A 188 8.58 -11.32 -26.62
CA PRO A 188 8.02 -10.11 -26.01
C PRO A 188 7.25 -9.27 -27.04
#